data_AF-A0A409X6W2-F1
#
_entry.id   AF-A0A409X6W2-F1
#
_cell.length_a   1.000
_cell.length_b   1.000
_cell.length_c   1.000
_cell.angle_alpha   90.00
_cell.angle_beta   90.00
_cell.angle_gamma   90.00
#
_symmetry.space_group_name_H-M   'P 1'
#
loop_
_entity.id
_entity.type
_entity.pdbx_description
1 polymer ?
#
loop_
_entity_poly.entity_id
_entity_poly.type
_entity_poly.pdbx_seq_one_letter_code
_entity_poly.pdbx_strand_id
1 'polypeptide(L)'
;MTKPPEEPESYIPEERWIFGSHSGTQLDSREFEKTFAPINRDFISFDQRLRSFITSNFPGEAPRYEDLIYIQPFKCLYISYQSVEDWTEARDILRCNPDFHECKRYDCVIVNDDGPGTTVARLHLLLRCWLPSGKVVDMALVHAFNRNKWRPFTMWDNCQIYTETQDSSFLLMDYVV
;
A
#
# COMPACT_ATOMS: atom_id res chain seq x y z
N MET A 1 30.99 -11.44 42.28
CA MET A 1 30.09 -12.09 41.30
C MET A 1 29.04 -11.09 40.90
N THR A 2 29.26 -10.41 39.77
CA THR A 2 28.30 -9.49 39.15
C THR A 2 27.25 -10.31 38.44
N LYS A 3 25.98 -10.04 38.74
CA LYS A 3 24.82 -10.63 38.04
C LYS A 3 24.97 -10.33 36.53
N PRO A 4 24.82 -11.32 35.63
CA PRO A 4 24.83 -11.04 34.21
C PRO A 4 23.70 -10.05 33.87
N PRO A 5 23.89 -9.16 32.87
CA PRO A 5 22.84 -8.25 32.45
C PRO A 5 21.62 -9.07 32.02
N GLU A 6 20.45 -8.72 32.55
CA GLU A 6 19.18 -9.26 32.09
C GLU A 6 19.06 -9.00 30.59
N GLU A 7 18.83 -10.07 29.81
CA GLU A 7 18.54 -9.95 28.39
C GLU A 7 17.37 -8.98 28.22
N PRO A 8 17.45 -8.02 27.29
CA PRO A 8 16.35 -7.11 27.06
C PRO A 8 15.11 -7.93 26.69
N GLU A 9 14.00 -7.67 27.38
CA GLU A 9 12.67 -8.18 27.02
C GLU A 9 12.51 -8.07 25.51
N SER A 10 12.13 -9.18 24.87
CA SER A 10 11.96 -9.25 23.42
C SER A 10 11.04 -8.11 22.97
N TYR A 11 11.60 -7.11 22.29
CA TYR A 11 10.85 -6.03 21.67
C TYR A 11 9.84 -6.64 20.71
N ILE A 12 8.56 -6.63 21.09
CA ILE A 12 7.46 -6.89 20.18
C ILE A 12 7.39 -5.62 19.33
N PRO A 13 7.71 -5.65 18.03
CA PRO A 13 7.56 -4.45 17.21
C PRO A 13 6.10 -4.01 17.30
N GLU A 14 5.87 -2.73 17.62
CA GLU A 14 4.59 -2.10 17.34
C GLU A 14 4.23 -2.40 15.87
N GLU A 15 2.94 -2.59 15.56
CA GLU A 15 2.49 -2.91 14.19
C GLU A 15 3.14 -1.94 13.19
N ARG A 16 3.94 -2.47 12.24
CA ARG A 16 4.71 -1.66 11.27
C ARG A 16 3.83 -0.67 10.51
N TRP A 17 2.58 -1.05 10.23
CA TRP A 17 1.58 -0.18 9.66
C TRP A 17 0.23 -0.33 10.34
N ILE A 18 -0.53 0.77 10.37
CA ILE A 18 -1.91 0.80 10.86
C ILE A 18 -2.76 1.58 9.85
N PHE A 19 -3.88 0.99 9.43
CA PHE A 19 -4.86 1.70 8.61
C PHE A 19 -5.77 2.56 9.50
N GLY A 20 -5.87 3.85 9.16
CA GLY A 20 -6.79 4.80 9.76
C GLY A 20 -7.90 5.23 8.81
N SER A 21 -8.89 5.95 9.35
CA SER A 21 -10.00 6.54 8.59
C SER A 21 -10.62 5.56 7.59
N HIS A 22 -11.44 4.63 8.09
CA HIS A 22 -12.18 3.71 7.23
C HIS A 22 -13.16 4.49 6.35
N SER A 23 -13.29 4.06 5.10
CA SER A 23 -14.23 4.62 4.14
C SER A 23 -15.42 3.66 3.99
N GLY A 24 -16.58 4.03 4.50
CA GLY A 24 -17.79 3.20 4.38
C GLY A 24 -17.73 1.87 5.14
N THR A 25 -18.63 0.95 4.78
CA THR A 25 -18.75 -0.39 5.36
C THR A 25 -18.01 -1.43 4.53
N GLN A 26 -17.71 -2.58 5.14
CA GLN A 26 -17.19 -3.74 4.44
C GLN A 26 -18.16 -4.18 3.34
N LEU A 27 -17.63 -4.51 2.16
CA LEU A 27 -18.42 -4.93 1.00
C LEU A 27 -17.67 -5.97 0.16
N ASP A 28 -18.39 -6.75 -0.63
CA ASP A 28 -17.76 -7.68 -1.58
C ASP A 28 -17.01 -6.92 -2.68
N SER A 29 -15.88 -7.47 -3.14
CA SER A 29 -15.02 -6.87 -4.17
C SER A 29 -15.74 -6.58 -5.48
N ARG A 30 -16.76 -7.36 -5.86
CA ARG A 30 -17.56 -7.13 -7.07
C ARG A 30 -18.54 -6.00 -6.89
N GLU A 31 -19.14 -5.89 -5.71
CA GLU A 31 -20.02 -4.75 -5.38
C GLU A 31 -19.22 -3.46 -5.28
N PHE A 32 -17.97 -3.53 -4.78
CA PHE A 32 -17.05 -2.40 -4.81
C PHE A 32 -16.76 -1.95 -6.24
N GLU A 33 -16.39 -2.90 -7.12
CA GLU A 33 -16.14 -2.60 -8.52
C GLU A 33 -17.37 -1.97 -9.20
N LYS A 34 -18.56 -2.56 -9.05
CA LYS A 34 -19.81 -2.03 -9.61
C LYS A 34 -20.09 -0.59 -9.16
N THR A 35 -19.78 -0.28 -7.90
CA THR A 35 -20.05 1.03 -7.31
C THR A 35 -19.05 2.08 -7.78
N PHE A 36 -17.76 1.74 -7.85
CA PHE A 36 -16.71 2.74 -8.01
C PHE A 36 -16.06 2.78 -9.41
N ALA A 37 -16.12 1.70 -10.20
CA ALA A 37 -15.59 1.68 -11.57
C ALA A 37 -16.21 2.73 -12.51
N PRO A 38 -17.51 3.08 -12.40
CA PRO A 38 -18.09 4.16 -13.22
C PRO A 38 -17.50 5.54 -12.94
N ILE A 39 -16.91 5.76 -11.76
CA ILE A 39 -16.45 7.07 -11.27
C ILE A 39 -14.91 7.14 -11.30
N ASN A 40 -14.22 6.02 -11.18
CA ASN A 40 -12.77 5.95 -11.24
C ASN A 40 -12.30 4.74 -12.06
N ARG A 41 -11.53 5.02 -13.12
CA ARG A 41 -10.95 4.01 -14.03
C ARG A 41 -10.04 3.01 -13.32
N ASP A 42 -9.45 3.39 -12.19
CA ASP A 42 -8.58 2.51 -11.40
C ASP A 42 -9.33 1.33 -10.80
N PHE A 43 -10.66 1.34 -10.82
CA PHE A 43 -11.48 0.24 -10.34
C PHE A 43 -12.10 -0.59 -11.45
N ILE A 44 -11.76 -0.33 -12.72
CA ILE A 44 -12.14 -1.22 -13.83
C ILE A 44 -11.43 -2.57 -13.64
N SER A 45 -12.20 -3.65 -13.74
CA SER A 45 -11.73 -5.03 -13.56
C SER A 45 -11.05 -5.25 -12.20
N PHE A 46 -11.47 -4.50 -11.16
CA PHE A 46 -10.88 -4.55 -9.82
C PHE A 46 -10.96 -5.94 -9.21
N ASP A 47 -12.12 -6.61 -9.22
CA ASP A 47 -12.30 -7.96 -8.66
C ASP A 47 -11.37 -8.96 -9.36
N GLN A 48 -11.34 -8.92 -10.69
CA GLN A 48 -10.50 -9.82 -11.49
C GLN A 48 -9.01 -9.60 -11.20
N ARG A 49 -8.55 -8.34 -11.16
CA ARG A 49 -7.15 -8.02 -10.85
C ARG A 49 -6.79 -8.40 -9.42
N LEU A 50 -7.69 -8.18 -8.46
CA LEU A 50 -7.49 -8.56 -7.05
C LEU A 50 -7.34 -10.07 -6.90
N ARG A 51 -8.22 -10.86 -7.51
CA ARG A 51 -8.14 -12.34 -7.51
C ARG A 51 -6.84 -12.83 -8.15
N SER A 52 -6.44 -12.23 -9.26
CA SER A 52 -5.18 -12.57 -9.95
C SER A 52 -3.97 -12.27 -9.05
N PHE A 53 -4.00 -11.12 -8.37
CA PHE A 53 -2.96 -10.72 -7.43
C PHE A 53 -2.86 -11.63 -6.21
N ILE A 54 -4.00 -11.99 -5.59
CA ILE A 54 -4.06 -12.93 -4.47
C ILE A 54 -3.54 -14.31 -4.90
N THR A 55 -3.98 -14.83 -6.05
CA THR A 55 -3.54 -16.13 -6.57
C THR A 55 -2.04 -16.18 -6.81
N SER A 56 -1.46 -15.07 -7.29
CA SER A 56 -0.02 -14.98 -7.57
C SER A 56 0.82 -14.92 -6.30
N ASN A 57 0.39 -14.16 -5.29
CA ASN A 57 1.14 -13.96 -4.05
C ASN A 57 0.86 -15.03 -2.98
N PHE A 58 -0.31 -15.66 -3.03
CA PHE A 58 -0.76 -16.65 -2.06
C PHE A 58 -1.40 -17.85 -2.77
N PRO A 59 -0.61 -18.73 -3.41
CA PRO A 59 -1.16 -19.84 -4.21
C PRO A 59 -2.10 -20.79 -3.43
N GLY A 60 -1.87 -20.97 -2.12
CA GLY A 60 -2.74 -21.77 -1.24
C GLY A 60 -4.06 -21.08 -0.84
N GLU A 61 -4.20 -19.80 -1.15
CA GLU A 61 -5.34 -18.93 -0.81
C GLU A 61 -6.12 -18.50 -2.05
N ALA A 62 -5.88 -19.16 -3.19
CA ALA A 62 -6.46 -18.79 -4.47
C ALA A 62 -8.01 -18.88 -4.42
N PRO A 63 -8.73 -17.75 -4.53
CA PRO A 63 -10.18 -17.74 -4.43
C PRO A 63 -10.79 -18.32 -5.71
N ARG A 64 -11.80 -19.19 -5.57
CA ARG A 64 -12.61 -19.67 -6.70
C ARG A 64 -13.49 -18.55 -7.23
N TYR A 65 -14.09 -18.76 -8.40
CA TYR A 65 -14.97 -17.76 -9.00
C TYR A 65 -16.20 -17.46 -8.14
N GLU A 66 -16.78 -18.45 -7.47
CA GLU A 66 -17.98 -18.25 -6.64
C GLU A 66 -17.66 -17.63 -5.28
N ASP A 67 -16.39 -17.66 -4.87
CA ASP A 67 -15.97 -17.23 -3.55
C ASP A 67 -16.06 -15.70 -3.42
N LEU A 68 -16.59 -15.25 -2.28
CA LEU A 68 -16.68 -13.83 -1.92
C LEU A 68 -15.36 -13.33 -1.34
N ILE A 69 -14.97 -12.11 -1.69
CA ILE A 69 -13.81 -11.43 -1.11
C ILE A 69 -14.32 -10.14 -0.51
N TYR A 70 -14.39 -10.08 0.81
CA TYR A 70 -14.81 -8.87 1.48
C TYR A 70 -13.65 -7.89 1.56
N ILE A 71 -13.92 -6.63 1.27
CA ILE A 71 -12.94 -5.55 1.33
C ILE A 71 -13.46 -4.39 2.19
N GLN A 72 -12.55 -3.76 2.90
CA GLN A 72 -12.77 -2.52 3.64
C GLN A 72 -11.74 -1.51 3.16
N PRO A 73 -12.16 -0.41 2.52
CA PRO A 73 -11.25 0.63 2.08
C PRO A 73 -10.92 1.61 3.22
N PHE A 74 -9.72 2.17 3.18
CA PHE A 74 -9.18 3.13 4.13
C PHE A 74 -8.53 4.31 3.39
N LYS A 75 -8.40 5.44 4.09
CA LYS A 75 -7.89 6.70 3.51
C LYS A 75 -6.59 7.19 4.14
N CYS A 76 -6.14 6.54 5.20
CA CYS A 76 -4.99 6.96 5.99
C CYS A 76 -4.14 5.75 6.37
N LEU A 77 -2.82 5.90 6.27
CA LEU A 77 -1.82 4.93 6.66
C LEU A 77 -0.90 5.59 7.68
N TYR A 78 -0.76 4.97 8.84
CA TYR A 78 0.30 5.25 9.79
C TYR A 78 1.39 4.21 9.58
N ILE A 79 2.63 4.63 9.34
CA ILE A 79 3.75 3.72 9.13
C ILE A 79 4.88 4.07 10.11
N SER A 80 5.31 3.07 10.87
CA SER A 80 6.46 3.18 11.78
C SER A 80 7.72 2.68 11.06
N TYR A 81 8.82 3.44 11.17
CA TYR A 81 10.12 3.08 10.62
C TYR A 81 11.23 3.52 11.57
N GLN A 82 12.42 2.90 11.44
CA GLN A 82 13.61 3.36 12.13
C GLN A 82 14.33 4.39 11.26
N SER A 83 14.52 5.59 11.78
CA SER A 83 15.32 6.63 11.12
C SER A 83 16.78 6.19 11.04
N VAL A 84 17.40 6.35 9.88
CA VAL A 84 18.84 6.08 9.70
C VAL A 84 19.72 7.23 10.17
N GLU A 85 19.13 8.38 10.51
CA GLU A 85 19.86 9.56 10.99
C GLU A 85 20.16 9.47 12.49
N ASP A 86 19.16 9.09 13.29
CA ASP A 86 19.26 9.06 14.76
C ASP A 86 18.96 7.69 15.38
N TRP A 87 18.63 6.68 14.57
CA TRP A 87 18.30 5.31 14.97
C TRP A 87 17.07 5.20 15.88
N THR A 88 16.25 6.24 15.94
CA THR A 88 15.01 6.26 16.70
C THR A 88 13.82 5.83 15.85
N GLU A 89 12.75 5.36 16.51
CA GLU A 89 11.49 5.07 15.84
C GLU A 89 10.78 6.39 15.47
N ALA A 90 10.43 6.52 14.21
CA ALA A 90 9.63 7.60 13.67
C ALA A 90 8.34 7.04 13.07
N ARG A 91 7.32 7.90 12.94
CA ARG A 91 6.02 7.54 12.37
C ARG A 91 5.53 8.58 11.38
N ASP A 92 5.25 8.14 10.16
CA ASP A 92 4.69 8.97 9.10
C ASP A 92 3.19 8.72 8.93
N ILE A 93 2.48 9.75 8.46
CA ILE A 93 1.05 9.72 8.19
C ILE A 93 0.81 10.00 6.71
N LEU A 94 0.49 8.95 5.96
CA LEU A 94 0.25 8.99 4.52
C LEU A 94 -1.26 8.92 4.22
N ARG A 95 -1.71 9.64 3.19
CA ARG A 95 -3.13 9.76 2.83
C ARG A 95 -3.39 9.39 1.38
N CYS A 96 -4.55 8.77 1.14
CA CYS A 96 -5.10 8.51 -0.18
C CYS A 96 -6.59 8.90 -0.22
N ASN A 97 -6.86 10.18 0.00
CA ASN A 97 -8.22 10.70 0.09
C ASN A 97 -8.58 11.50 -1.18
N PRO A 98 -9.57 11.05 -1.98
CA PRO A 98 -10.04 11.79 -3.16
C PRO A 98 -10.68 13.14 -2.83
N ASP A 99 -11.12 13.35 -1.59
CA ASP A 99 -11.80 14.56 -1.12
C ASP A 99 -11.22 15.02 0.22
N PHE A 100 -10.02 15.57 0.16
CA PHE A 100 -9.30 16.16 1.29
C PHE A 100 -9.34 17.69 1.19
N HIS A 101 -10.25 18.31 1.94
CA HIS A 101 -10.52 19.75 1.86
C HIS A 101 -10.83 20.20 0.42
N GLU A 102 -11.78 19.53 -0.24
CA GLU A 102 -12.23 19.83 -1.61
C GLU A 102 -11.13 19.61 -2.69
N CYS A 103 -10.02 18.95 -2.31
CA CYS A 103 -8.92 18.63 -3.21
C CYS A 103 -8.50 17.16 -3.06
N LYS A 104 -7.99 16.58 -4.14
CA LYS A 104 -7.45 15.21 -4.12
C LYS A 104 -6.10 15.21 -3.38
N ARG A 105 -5.92 14.32 -2.41
CA ARG A 105 -4.63 14.09 -1.74
C ARG A 105 -4.25 12.62 -1.79
N TYR A 106 -3.20 12.36 -2.55
CA TYR A 106 -2.59 11.05 -2.72
C TYR A 106 -1.10 11.18 -2.47
N ASP A 107 -0.68 10.73 -1.29
CA ASP A 107 0.71 10.75 -0.87
C ASP A 107 1.48 9.59 -1.56
N CYS A 108 2.81 9.67 -1.59
CA CYS A 108 3.65 8.64 -2.19
C CYS A 108 4.23 7.71 -1.12
N VAL A 109 4.55 6.49 -1.51
CA VAL A 109 5.20 5.47 -0.70
C VAL A 109 6.49 5.01 -1.36
N ILE A 110 7.46 4.60 -0.54
CA ILE A 110 8.63 3.87 -1.01
C ILE A 110 8.26 2.38 -1.01
N VAL A 111 8.64 1.70 -2.09
CA VAL A 111 8.43 0.25 -2.25
C VAL A 111 9.76 -0.45 -2.10
N ASN A 112 9.86 -1.32 -1.09
CA ASN A 112 10.98 -2.22 -0.90
C ASN A 112 10.82 -3.43 -1.81
N ASP A 113 11.24 -3.29 -3.06
CA ASP A 113 11.33 -4.38 -4.01
C ASP A 113 12.80 -4.80 -4.24
N ASP A 114 12.99 -5.95 -4.90
CA ASP A 114 14.33 -6.41 -5.30
C ASP A 114 14.88 -5.65 -6.53
N GLY A 115 14.24 -4.54 -6.91
CA GLY A 115 14.59 -3.74 -8.06
C GLY A 115 15.85 -2.89 -7.84
N PRO A 116 16.56 -2.49 -8.91
CA PRO A 116 17.69 -1.59 -8.78
C PRO A 116 17.22 -0.17 -8.44
N GLY A 117 17.60 0.31 -7.26
CA GLY A 117 17.36 1.69 -6.81
C GLY A 117 16.13 1.83 -5.94
N THR A 118 15.63 3.06 -5.79
CA THR A 118 14.42 3.33 -4.98
C THR A 118 13.19 3.32 -5.87
N THR A 119 12.29 2.37 -5.63
CA THR A 119 10.97 2.36 -6.24
C THR A 119 10.02 3.24 -5.42
N VAL A 120 9.30 4.11 -6.11
CA VAL A 120 8.28 5.00 -5.52
C VAL A 120 6.95 4.73 -6.21
N ALA A 121 5.86 4.78 -5.45
CA ALA A 121 4.51 4.66 -5.98
C ALA A 121 3.56 5.67 -5.33
N ARG A 122 2.54 6.12 -6.05
CA ARG A 122 1.47 6.97 -5.51
C ARG A 122 0.37 6.11 -4.93
N LEU A 123 -0.03 6.38 -3.69
CA LEU A 123 -1.07 5.64 -3.00
C LEU A 123 -2.45 6.12 -3.42
N HIS A 124 -3.26 5.25 -4.02
CA HIS A 124 -4.63 5.57 -4.48
C HIS A 124 -5.71 4.94 -3.62
N LEU A 125 -5.47 3.76 -3.03
CA LEU A 125 -6.40 3.10 -2.11
C LEU A 125 -5.63 2.24 -1.11
N LEU A 126 -6.08 2.23 0.14
CA LEU A 126 -5.69 1.23 1.14
C LEU A 126 -6.87 0.29 1.36
N LEU A 127 -6.63 -1.01 1.44
CA LEU A 127 -7.68 -2.00 1.59
C LEU A 127 -7.27 -3.14 2.51
N ARG A 128 -8.17 -3.51 3.41
CA ARG A 128 -8.12 -4.79 4.13
C ARG A 128 -9.04 -5.78 3.44
N CYS A 129 -8.51 -6.94 3.09
CA CYS A 129 -9.25 -8.03 2.48
C CYS A 129 -9.45 -9.18 3.47
N TRP A 130 -10.64 -9.77 3.46
CA TRP A 130 -10.93 -11.04 4.12
C TRP A 130 -11.17 -12.09 3.04
N LEU A 131 -10.26 -13.06 2.99
CA LEU A 131 -10.30 -14.15 2.02
C LEU A 131 -11.27 -15.25 2.49
N PRO A 132 -11.75 -16.11 1.57
CA PRO A 132 -12.67 -17.21 1.89
C PRO A 132 -12.13 -18.20 2.93
N SER A 133 -10.80 -18.34 2.99
CA SER A 133 -10.10 -19.18 3.97
C SER A 133 -10.13 -18.63 5.40
N GLY A 134 -10.54 -17.37 5.57
CA GLY A 134 -10.43 -16.62 6.82
C GLY A 134 -9.14 -15.81 6.93
N LYS A 135 -8.19 -15.94 5.99
CA LYS A 135 -6.99 -15.11 5.96
C LYS A 135 -7.34 -13.63 5.74
N VAL A 136 -6.72 -12.76 6.52
CA VAL A 136 -6.83 -11.30 6.35
C VAL A 136 -5.55 -10.78 5.70
N VAL A 137 -5.69 -9.93 4.70
CA VAL A 137 -4.54 -9.35 3.98
C VAL A 137 -4.74 -7.86 3.80
N ASP A 138 -3.73 -7.08 4.19
CA ASP A 138 -3.67 -5.65 3.96
C ASP A 138 -2.89 -5.36 2.68
N MET A 139 -3.47 -4.52 1.83
CA MET A 139 -2.91 -4.16 0.53
C MET A 139 -3.13 -2.69 0.22
N ALA A 140 -2.39 -2.19 -0.76
CA ALA A 140 -2.59 -0.90 -1.38
C ALA A 140 -2.87 -1.08 -2.89
N LEU A 141 -3.66 -0.16 -3.45
CA LEU A 141 -3.70 0.10 -4.89
C LEU A 141 -2.84 1.33 -5.16
N VAL A 142 -1.87 1.20 -6.05
CA VAL A 142 -0.88 2.24 -6.31
C VAL A 142 -0.70 2.51 -7.80
N HIS A 143 -0.21 3.70 -8.13
CA HIS A 143 0.35 4.01 -9.45
C HIS A 143 1.87 4.06 -9.31
N ALA A 144 2.58 3.27 -10.11
CA ALA A 144 4.04 3.25 -10.06
C ALA A 144 4.63 4.52 -10.70
N PHE A 145 5.89 4.80 -10.37
CA PHE A 145 6.66 5.85 -11.03
C PHE A 145 7.73 5.24 -11.92
N ASN A 146 7.67 5.52 -13.22
CA ASN A 146 8.69 5.09 -14.17
C ASN A 146 9.70 6.19 -14.41
N ARG A 147 10.98 5.82 -14.53
CA ARG A 147 12.05 6.78 -14.86
C ARG A 147 11.79 7.42 -16.21
N ASN A 148 11.79 8.75 -16.23
CA ASN A 148 11.62 9.54 -17.44
C ASN A 148 12.99 9.99 -17.96
N LYS A 149 13.12 10.06 -19.30
CA LYS A 149 14.31 10.56 -20.00
C LYS A 149 14.32 12.08 -20.17
N TRP A 150 13.19 12.75 -19.93
CA TRP A 150 13.10 14.20 -19.91
C TRP A 150 14.13 14.77 -18.93
N ARG A 151 14.67 15.95 -19.23
CA ARG A 151 15.68 16.63 -18.40
C ARG A 151 15.23 18.05 -18.09
N PRO A 152 15.31 18.49 -16.82
CA PRO A 152 14.99 19.86 -16.47
C PRO A 152 16.14 20.78 -16.89
N PHE A 153 15.86 22.08 -17.01
CA PHE A 153 16.88 23.07 -17.32
C PHE A 153 17.97 23.18 -16.24
N THR A 154 17.59 23.00 -14.97
CA THR A 154 18.52 22.91 -13.84
C THR A 154 18.63 21.46 -13.40
N MET A 155 19.80 20.86 -13.56
CA MET A 155 20.09 19.52 -13.06
C MET A 155 20.92 19.62 -11.78
N TRP A 156 20.48 18.92 -10.74
CA TRP A 156 21.31 18.64 -9.57
C TRP A 156 21.98 17.27 -9.72
N ASP A 157 23.13 17.10 -9.07
CA ASP A 157 23.80 15.80 -9.04
C ASP A 157 22.85 14.73 -8.50
N ASN A 158 22.80 13.59 -9.19
CA ASN A 158 21.89 12.47 -8.91
C ASN A 158 20.38 12.79 -9.01
N CYS A 159 19.98 13.89 -9.65
CA CYS A 159 18.56 14.17 -9.91
C CYS A 159 17.96 13.12 -10.86
N GLN A 160 16.94 12.41 -10.39
CA GLN A 160 16.19 11.45 -11.17
C GLN A 160 14.77 11.96 -11.38
N ILE A 161 14.29 11.92 -12.63
CA ILE A 161 12.93 12.32 -12.97
C ILE A 161 12.10 11.08 -13.19
N TYR A 162 10.91 11.12 -12.62
CA TYR A 162 9.94 10.07 -12.74
C TYR A 162 8.63 10.58 -13.33
N THR A 163 7.86 9.67 -13.88
CA THR A 163 6.51 9.93 -14.38
C THR A 163 5.60 8.83 -13.90
N GLU A 164 4.46 9.24 -13.34
CA GLU A 164 3.44 8.34 -12.83
C GLU A 164 2.85 7.51 -13.98
N THR A 165 2.70 6.21 -13.75
CA THR A 165 2.02 5.31 -14.68
C THR A 165 0.54 5.63 -14.72
N GLN A 166 -0.10 5.32 -15.85
CA GLN A 166 -1.56 5.50 -15.95
C GLN A 166 -2.33 4.35 -15.30
N ASP A 167 -1.72 3.16 -15.27
CA ASP A 167 -2.32 1.94 -14.76
C ASP A 167 -2.01 1.78 -13.27
N SER A 168 -3.02 1.29 -12.55
CA SER A 168 -2.91 0.90 -11.15
C SER A 168 -2.50 -0.57 -11.00
N SER A 169 -1.76 -0.85 -9.93
CA SER A 169 -1.42 -2.20 -9.50
C SER A 169 -1.63 -2.37 -8.00
N PHE A 170 -1.83 -3.62 -7.58
CA PHE A 170 -1.86 -3.96 -6.16
C PHE A 170 -0.45 -4.12 -5.61
N LEU A 171 -0.29 -3.75 -4.34
CA LEU A 171 0.95 -3.83 -3.57
C LEU A 171 0.63 -4.41 -2.19
N LEU A 172 1.39 -5.39 -1.72
CA LEU A 172 1.29 -5.86 -0.33
C LEU A 172 1.91 -4.82 0.61
N MET A 173 1.27 -4.60 1.77
CA MET A 173 1.78 -3.62 2.73
C MET A 173 3.14 -3.99 3.31
N ASP A 174 3.54 -5.27 3.29
CA ASP A 174 4.86 -5.74 3.69
C ASP A 174 6.01 -5.06 2.94
N TYR A 175 5.75 -4.63 1.69
CA TYR A 175 6.71 -3.95 0.83
C TYR A 175 6.70 -2.43 0.99
N VAL A 176 5.80 -1.85 1.78
CA VAL A 176 5.73 -0.39 1.98
C VAL A 176 6.67 0.01 3.11
N VAL A 177 7.59 0.95 2.85
CA VAL A 177 8.54 1.51 3.83
C VAL A 177 8.22 2.97 4.10
#